data_AF-A0A937WQF0-F1
#
_entry.id   AF-A0A937WQF0-F1
#
_cell.length_a   1.000
_cell.length_b   1.000
_cell.length_c   1.000
_cell.angle_alpha   90.00
_cell.angle_beta   90.00
_cell.angle_gamma   90.00
#
_symmetry.space_group_name_H-M   'P 1'
#
loop_
_entity.id
_entity.type
_entity.pdbx_description
1 polymer ?
#
loop_
_entity_poly.entity_id
_entity_poly.type
_entity_poly.pdbx_seq_one_letter_code
_entity_poly.pdbx_strand_id
1 'polypeptide(L)'
;MSKTISARERKRRQNERSSDNWQELPDGGREYYRWRRMPGADGGASLTVKIVNANEETLEVWHYAWAGGRDPRTEPPDHLDRKFPP
;
A
#
# COMPACT_ATOMS: atom_id res chain seq x y z
N MET A 1 -34.20 -1.03 5.40
CA MET A 1 -33.51 -2.30 5.13
C MET A 1 -32.00 -2.05 5.21
N SER A 2 -31.34 -2.54 6.26
CA SER A 2 -29.88 -2.41 6.38
C SER A 2 -29.21 -3.40 5.43
N LYS A 3 -28.50 -2.92 4.42
CA LYS A 3 -27.68 -3.77 3.54
C LYS A 3 -26.55 -4.36 4.39
N THR A 4 -26.56 -5.68 4.62
CA THR A 4 -25.45 -6.38 5.27
C THR A 4 -24.22 -6.28 4.37
N ILE A 5 -23.20 -5.55 4.82
CA ILE A 5 -21.92 -5.44 4.11
C ILE A 5 -21.23 -6.81 4.16
N SER A 6 -20.89 -7.38 3.00
CA SER A 6 -20.19 -8.66 2.91
C SER A 6 -18.83 -8.60 3.61
N ALA A 7 -18.30 -9.74 4.07
CA ALA A 7 -16.97 -9.79 4.68
C ALA A 7 -15.88 -9.29 3.74
N ARG A 8 -16.01 -9.58 2.43
CA ARG A 8 -15.15 -9.06 1.36
C ARG A 8 -15.19 -7.54 1.31
N GLU A 9 -16.37 -6.95 1.27
CA GLU A 9 -16.51 -5.49 1.19
C GLU A 9 -16.03 -4.79 2.47
N ARG A 10 -16.18 -5.43 3.63
CA ARG A 10 -15.57 -4.95 4.87
C ARG A 10 -14.03 -4.93 4.80
N LYS A 11 -13.42 -6.01 4.31
CA LYS A 11 -11.96 -6.10 4.11
C LYS A 11 -11.46 -5.06 3.11
N ARG A 12 -12.14 -4.91 1.97
CA ARG A 12 -11.81 -3.89 0.97
C ARG A 12 -11.79 -2.50 1.59
N ARG A 13 -12.89 -2.10 2.24
CA ARG A 13 -12.98 -0.78 2.91
C ARG A 13 -11.89 -0.59 3.96
N GLN A 14 -11.50 -1.64 4.66
CA GLN A 14 -10.41 -1.58 5.62
C GLN A 14 -9.06 -1.36 4.93
N ASN A 15 -8.77 -2.10 3.86
CA ASN A 15 -7.54 -1.96 3.09
C ASN A 15 -7.46 -0.54 2.47
N GLU A 16 -8.53 -0.09 1.81
CA GLU A 16 -8.67 1.25 1.21
C GLU A 16 -8.49 2.36 2.25
N ARG A 17 -9.04 2.20 3.46
CA ARG A 17 -8.86 3.17 4.54
C ARG A 17 -7.43 3.20 5.10
N SER A 18 -6.73 2.07 5.06
CA SER A 18 -5.39 1.93 5.66
C SER A 18 -4.23 2.28 4.73
N SER A 19 -4.53 2.48 3.45
CA SER A 19 -3.56 2.67 2.37
C SER A 19 -3.76 4.05 1.78
N ASP A 20 -2.67 4.71 1.42
CA ASP A 20 -2.72 6.06 0.84
C ASP A 20 -3.17 6.01 -0.62
N ASN A 21 -2.83 4.92 -1.31
CA ASN A 21 -3.16 4.70 -2.71
C ASN A 21 -3.41 3.21 -2.99
N TRP A 22 -4.08 2.92 -4.10
CA TRP A 22 -4.25 1.56 -4.59
C TRP A 22 -4.58 1.55 -6.08
N GLN A 23 -4.34 0.41 -6.73
CA GLN A 23 -4.74 0.18 -8.11
C GLN A 23 -5.44 -1.18 -8.23
N GLU A 24 -6.37 -1.27 -9.18
CA GLU A 24 -6.99 -2.55 -9.54
C GLU A 24 -6.07 -3.34 -10.47
N LEU A 25 -6.01 -4.65 -10.25
CA LEU A 25 -5.24 -5.58 -11.08
C LEU A 25 -6.15 -6.25 -12.12
N PRO A 26 -5.61 -6.72 -13.27
CA PRO A 26 -6.41 -7.29 -14.35
C PRO A 26 -7.27 -8.50 -13.96
N ASP A 27 -6.89 -9.23 -12.92
CA ASP A 27 -7.61 -10.37 -12.36
C ASP A 27 -8.73 -9.97 -11.38
N GLY A 28 -8.99 -8.67 -11.23
CA GLY A 28 -9.93 -8.10 -10.27
C GLY A 28 -9.36 -7.96 -8.85
N GLY A 29 -8.08 -8.30 -8.67
CA GLY A 29 -7.32 -8.04 -7.45
C GLY A 29 -7.02 -6.57 -7.24
N ARG A 30 -6.32 -6.26 -6.15
CA ARG A 30 -5.86 -4.90 -5.83
C ARG A 30 -4.43 -4.92 -5.31
N GLU A 31 -3.68 -3.90 -5.70
CA GLU A 31 -2.41 -3.59 -5.09
C GLU A 31 -2.55 -2.31 -4.28
N TYR A 32 -2.33 -2.41 -2.97
CA TYR A 32 -2.42 -1.32 -2.02
C TYR A 32 -1.05 -0.81 -1.64
N TYR A 33 -0.89 0.52 -1.60
CA TYR A 33 0.33 1.21 -1.25
C TYR A 33 0.11 2.01 0.03
N ARG A 34 0.97 1.76 1.01
CA ARG A 34 0.91 2.45 2.30
C ARG A 34 2.26 3.04 2.66
N TRP A 35 2.34 4.36 2.61
CA TRP A 35 3.49 5.14 2.99
C TRP A 35 3.42 5.50 4.48
N ARG A 36 4.58 5.51 5.14
CA ARG A 36 4.72 6.05 6.49
C ARG A 36 6.01 6.82 6.62
N ARG A 37 5.98 7.97 7.30
CA ARG A 37 7.19 8.55 7.86
C ARG A 37 7.59 7.79 9.11
N MET A 38 8.86 7.41 9.19
CA MET A 38 9.42 6.79 10.37
C MET A 38 9.91 7.90 11.32
N PRO A 39 9.45 7.94 12.58
CA PRO A 39 9.95 8.89 13.57
C PRO A 39 11.39 8.53 13.96
N GLY A 40 12.28 9.52 13.98
CA GLY A 40 13.70 9.34 14.32
C GLY A 40 14.54 10.58 13.99
N ALA A 41 15.74 10.69 14.56
CA ALA A 41 16.62 11.86 14.42
C ALA A 41 17.04 12.12 12.96
N ASP A 42 17.25 11.04 12.19
CA ASP A 42 17.68 11.13 10.79
C ASP A 42 16.52 11.25 9.80
N GLY A 43 15.27 11.14 10.29
CA GLY A 43 14.09 10.93 9.47
C GLY A 43 14.13 9.60 8.70
N GLY A 44 13.01 9.26 8.07
CA GLY A 44 12.93 8.08 7.22
C GLY A 44 11.53 7.87 6.69
N ALA A 45 11.42 6.97 5.72
CA ALA A 45 10.15 6.60 5.13
C ALA A 45 10.10 5.09 4.94
N SER A 46 8.89 4.55 4.96
CA SER A 46 8.62 3.17 4.58
C SER A 46 7.41 3.08 3.67
N LEU A 47 7.41 2.06 2.82
CA LEU A 47 6.31 1.69 1.96
C LEU A 47 5.97 0.24 2.22
N THR A 48 4.69 -0.05 2.47
CA THR A 48 4.16 -1.40 2.39
C THR A 48 3.33 -1.52 1.13
N VAL A 49 3.65 -2.52 0.31
CA VAL A 49 2.85 -2.92 -0.85
C VAL A 49 2.14 -4.21 -0.52
N LYS A 50 0.81 -4.23 -0.63
CA LYS A 50 -0.02 -5.41 -0.36
C LYS A 50 -0.82 -5.76 -1.60
N ILE A 51 -0.58 -6.95 -2.16
CA ILE A 51 -1.32 -7.48 -3.30
C ILE A 51 -2.37 -8.45 -2.79
N VAL A 52 -3.61 -8.27 -3.25
CA VAL A 52 -4.74 -9.15 -2.94
C VAL A 52 -5.42 -9.61 -4.21
N ASN A 53 -6.02 -10.81 -4.17
CA ASN A 53 -6.88 -11.29 -5.26
C ASN A 53 -8.26 -10.61 -5.24
N ALA A 54 -9.12 -10.97 -6.19
CA ALA A 54 -10.48 -10.44 -6.29
C ALA A 54 -11.29 -10.56 -4.99
N ASN A 55 -11.03 -11.56 -4.14
CA ASN A 55 -11.73 -11.81 -2.88
C ASN A 55 -11.12 -11.07 -1.66
N GLU A 56 -10.17 -10.16 -1.88
CA GLU A 56 -9.38 -9.49 -0.83
C GLU A 56 -8.56 -10.48 0.02
N GLU A 57 -8.16 -11.62 -0.55
CA GLU A 57 -7.20 -12.54 0.05
C GLU A 57 -5.79 -12.10 -0.31
N THR A 58 -4.91 -12.06 0.69
CA THR A 58 -3.54 -11.54 0.49
C THR A 58 -2.73 -12.57 -0.27
N LEU A 59 -2.18 -12.15 -1.42
CA LEU A 59 -1.27 -12.95 -2.22
C LEU A 59 0.17 -12.67 -1.81
N GLU A 60 0.53 -11.39 -1.71
CA GLU A 60 1.90 -10.96 -1.43
C GLU A 60 1.94 -9.68 -0.59
N VAL A 61 3.01 -9.51 0.17
CA VAL A 61 3.30 -8.29 0.93
C VAL A 61 4.78 -7.98 0.83
N TRP A 62 5.09 -6.76 0.40
CA TRP A 62 6.44 -6.22 0.30
C TRP A 62 6.61 -5.04 1.24
N HIS A 63 7.80 -4.93 1.84
CA HIS A 63 8.15 -3.82 2.72
C HIS A 63 9.45 -3.18 2.25
N TYR A 64 9.39 -1.87 2.06
CA TYR A 64 10.53 -1.04 1.71
C TYR A 64 10.75 -0.03 2.83
N ALA A 65 12.01 0.22 3.16
CA ALA A 65 12.39 1.20 4.17
C ALA A 65 13.62 1.96 3.70
N TRP A 66 13.61 3.27 3.93
CA TRP A 66 14.68 4.18 3.55
C TRP A 66 15.04 5.06 4.74
N ALA A 67 16.35 5.16 4.99
CA ALA A 67 16.91 6.06 5.97
C ALA A 67 17.17 7.45 5.35
N GLY A 68 17.03 8.48 6.17
CA GLY A 68 17.23 9.88 5.76
C GLY A 68 15.92 10.60 5.49
N GLY A 69 15.89 11.91 5.74
CA GLY A 69 14.70 12.75 5.63
C GLY A 69 14.12 12.95 4.21
N ARG A 70 14.55 12.18 3.21
CA ARG A 70 14.03 12.26 1.84
C ARG A 70 12.69 11.53 1.73
N ASP A 71 11.78 12.11 0.95
CA ASP A 71 10.48 11.50 0.66
C ASP A 71 10.59 10.60 -0.58
N PRO A 72 10.57 9.27 -0.42
CA PRO A 72 10.69 8.32 -1.54
C PRO A 72 9.52 8.40 -2.55
N ARG A 73 8.43 9.11 -2.20
CA ARG A 73 7.33 9.39 -3.15
C ARG A 73 7.72 10.42 -4.20
N THR A 74 8.65 11.31 -3.87
CA THR A 74 9.15 12.34 -4.80
C THR A 74 10.47 11.93 -5.43
N GLU A 75 11.30 11.18 -4.70
CA GLU A 75 12.62 10.71 -5.14
C GLU A 75 12.77 9.21 -4.81
N PRO A 76 12.15 8.31 -5.59
CA PRO A 76 12.32 6.88 -5.37
C PRO A 76 13.80 6.51 -5.58
N PRO A 77 14.35 5.59 -4.78
CA PRO A 77 15.72 5.14 -4.97
C PRO A 77 15.95 4.57 -6.36
N ASP A 78 17.13 4.84 -6.93
CA ASP A 78 17.51 4.41 -8.29
C ASP A 78 17.50 2.88 -8.50
N HIS A 79 17.48 2.08 -7.42
CA HIS A 79 17.44 0.62 -7.50
C HIS A 79 16.03 0.02 -7.63
N LEU A 80 14.98 0.84 -7.63
CA LEU A 80 13.62 0.35 -7.82
C LEU A 80 13.26 0.45 -9.31
N ASP A 81 13.19 -0.70 -9.98
CA ASP A 81 12.70 -0.82 -11.37
C ASP A 81 11.24 -0.37 -11.54
N ARG A 82 10.54 -0.15 -10.42
CA ARG A 82 9.13 0.22 -10.35
C ARG A 82 8.95 1.57 -9.67
N LYS A 83 8.16 2.44 -10.31
CA LYS A 83 7.63 3.66 -9.68
C LYS A 83 6.42 3.31 -8.82
N PHE A 84 6.39 3.85 -7.60
CA PHE A 84 5.27 3.70 -6.68
C PHE A 84 4.42 4.96 -6.72
N PRO A 85 3.08 4.83 -6.69
CA PRO A 85 2.22 6.00 -6.65
C PRO A 85 2.39 6.74 -5.31
N PRO A 86 2.26 8.08 -5.31
CA PRO A 86 2.39 8.90 -4.11
C PRO A 86 1.29 8.63 -3.08
#